data_AF-A0A537SQT5-F1
#
_entry.id   AF-A0A537SQT5-F1
#
_cell.length_a   1.000
_cell.length_b   1.000
_cell.length_c   1.000
_cell.angle_alpha   90.00
_cell.angle_beta   90.00
_cell.angle_gamma   90.00
#
_symmetry.space_group_name_H-M   'P 1'
#
loop_
_entity.id
_entity.type
_entity.pdbx_description
1 polymer ?
#
loop_
_entity_poly.entity_id
_entity_poly.type
_entity_poly.pdbx_seq_one_letter_code
_entity_poly.pdbx_strand_id
1 'polypeptide(L)'
;MALSLRDVRCDPIASRALAELMHDYTVAEEEGRVVLTKKAGTMRLFLHALDDLHQWDFIQHKGMLNEREGLRARSATLEQQRESWKVRALMAEAQLLEATAKPVSEVRAQNVSDVRYASLKRFLAKRFHPDYAAAQGIEKIVRNEIFKEIWGEVERLDQAGAGTRAAASRSSAAA
;
A
#
# COMPACT_ATOMS: atom_id res chain seq x y z
N MET A 1 23.41 -19.27 -43.44
CA MET A 1 24.38 -18.83 -44.47
C MET A 1 25.75 -18.86 -43.84
N ALA A 2 26.70 -19.58 -44.43
CA ALA A 2 28.09 -19.50 -44.01
C ALA A 2 28.74 -18.30 -44.71
N LEU A 3 29.58 -17.55 -43.99
CA LEU A 3 30.27 -16.39 -44.52
C LEU A 3 31.50 -16.85 -45.33
N SER A 4 31.65 -16.37 -46.56
CA SER A 4 32.87 -16.58 -47.33
C SER A 4 34.01 -15.71 -46.77
N LEU A 5 35.26 -16.04 -47.10
CA LEU A 5 36.40 -15.24 -46.66
C LEU A 5 36.32 -13.79 -47.19
N ARG A 6 35.71 -13.62 -48.36
CA ARG A 6 35.45 -12.31 -48.96
C ARG A 6 34.46 -11.51 -48.12
N ASP A 7 33.38 -12.13 -47.67
CA ASP A 7 32.35 -11.46 -46.86
C ASP A 7 32.94 -10.97 -45.53
N VAL A 8 33.77 -11.79 -44.88
CA VAL A 8 34.45 -11.45 -43.62
C VAL A 8 35.45 -10.30 -43.80
N ARG A 9 36.15 -10.23 -44.93
CA ARG A 9 37.11 -9.14 -45.23
C ARG A 9 36.42 -7.82 -45.59
N CYS A 10 35.21 -7.86 -46.13
CA CYS A 10 34.43 -6.69 -46.48
C CYS A 10 33.83 -5.99 -45.24
N ASP A 11 33.61 -6.72 -44.14
CA ASP A 11 33.13 -6.14 -42.87
C ASP A 11 34.31 -5.59 -42.04
N PRO A 12 34.32 -4.30 -41.65
CA PRO A 12 35.43 -3.70 -40.92
C PRO A 12 35.70 -4.33 -39.54
N ILE A 13 34.66 -4.79 -38.84
CA ILE A 13 34.75 -5.39 -37.51
C ILE A 13 35.27 -6.82 -37.64
N ALA A 14 34.70 -7.59 -38.57
CA ALA A 14 35.10 -8.97 -38.82
C ALA A 14 36.52 -9.07 -39.41
N SER A 15 36.91 -8.13 -40.27
CA SER A 15 38.26 -8.03 -40.83
C SER A 15 39.31 -7.73 -39.75
N ARG A 16 38.99 -6.84 -38.79
CA ARG A 16 39.87 -6.57 -37.64
C ARG A 16 40.02 -7.78 -36.74
N ALA A 17 38.91 -8.44 -36.39
CA ALA A 17 38.92 -9.66 -35.58
C ALA A 17 39.69 -10.80 -36.28
N LEU A 18 39.55 -10.93 -37.60
CA LEU A 18 40.30 -11.91 -38.39
C LEU A 18 41.81 -11.63 -38.35
N ALA A 19 42.24 -10.37 -38.42
CA ALA A 19 43.65 -9.99 -38.32
C ALA A 19 44.27 -10.33 -36.95
N GLU A 20 43.52 -10.16 -35.87
CA GLU A 20 43.92 -10.57 -34.52
C GLU A 20 44.06 -12.11 -34.42
N LEU A 21 43.07 -12.85 -34.93
CA LEU A 21 43.09 -14.32 -34.96
C LEU A 21 44.21 -14.91 -35.84
N MET A 22 44.60 -14.18 -36.90
CA MET A 22 45.70 -14.56 -37.77
C MET A 22 47.06 -14.62 -37.08
N HIS A 23 47.22 -14.15 -35.83
CA HIS A 23 48.45 -14.38 -35.06
C HIS A 23 48.59 -15.86 -34.69
N ASP A 24 47.53 -16.46 -34.15
CA ASP A 24 47.54 -17.82 -33.60
C ASP A 24 46.97 -18.87 -34.56
N TYR A 25 46.25 -18.46 -35.60
CA TYR A 25 45.57 -19.34 -36.54
C TYR A 25 45.99 -19.07 -38.00
N THR A 26 46.15 -20.13 -38.79
CA THR A 26 46.12 -20.13 -40.24
C THR A 26 44.67 -20.09 -40.71
N VAL A 27 44.38 -19.18 -41.64
CA VAL A 27 43.05 -18.98 -42.21
C VAL A 27 43.00 -19.66 -43.58
N ALA A 28 41.98 -20.47 -43.83
CA ALA A 28 41.69 -21.07 -45.13
C ALA A 28 40.22 -20.86 -45.50
N GLU A 29 39.89 -21.04 -46.77
CA GLU A 29 38.50 -21.13 -47.24
C GLU A 29 38.26 -22.54 -47.77
N GLU A 30 37.35 -23.27 -47.13
CA GLU A 30 36.96 -24.63 -47.53
C GLU A 30 35.45 -24.66 -47.76
N GLU A 31 35.02 -25.18 -48.92
CA GLU A 31 33.61 -25.29 -49.31
C GLU A 31 32.82 -23.98 -49.16
N GLY A 32 33.46 -22.84 -49.41
CA GLY A 32 32.86 -21.50 -49.29
C GLY A 32 32.70 -21.01 -47.84
N ARG A 33 33.46 -21.56 -46.88
CA ARG A 33 33.45 -21.19 -45.47
C ARG A 33 34.86 -20.85 -44.99
N VAL A 34 34.97 -19.87 -44.10
CA VAL A 34 36.24 -19.57 -43.43
C VAL A 34 36.56 -20.64 -42.38
N VAL A 35 37.73 -21.27 -42.51
CA VAL A 35 38.26 -22.26 -41.57
C VAL A 35 39.51 -21.69 -40.90
N LEU A 36 39.59 -21.82 -39.58
CA LEU A 36 40.73 -21.38 -38.77
C LEU A 36 41.44 -22.60 -38.18
N THR A 37 42.70 -22.77 -38.53
CA THR A 37 43.56 -23.86 -38.05
C THR A 37 44.63 -23.28 -37.14
N LYS A 38 44.82 -23.79 -35.93
CA LYS A 38 45.83 -23.21 -35.01
C LYS A 38 47.25 -23.47 -35.53
N LYS A 39 48.11 -22.45 -35.58
CA LYS A 39 49.48 -22.54 -36.10
C LYS A 39 50.42 -23.42 -35.26
N ALA A 40 50.18 -23.45 -33.95
CA ALA A 40 50.97 -24.23 -33.01
C ALA A 40 50.04 -24.86 -31.97
N GLY A 41 49.86 -26.17 -32.09
CA GLY A 41 49.08 -26.97 -31.15
C GLY A 41 48.67 -28.29 -31.80
N THR A 42 48.85 -29.40 -31.09
CA THR A 42 48.19 -30.65 -31.47
C THR A 42 46.69 -30.44 -31.44
N MET A 43 45.96 -30.89 -32.47
CA MET A 43 44.50 -30.78 -32.60
C MET A 43 43.75 -31.10 -31.29
N ARG A 44 44.27 -32.04 -30.50
CA ARG A 44 43.79 -32.37 -29.15
C ARG A 44 43.67 -31.17 -28.21
N LEU A 45 44.67 -30.29 -28.12
CA LEU A 45 44.63 -29.13 -27.22
C LEU A 45 43.56 -28.11 -27.61
N PHE A 46 43.29 -27.96 -28.91
CA PHE A 46 42.21 -27.10 -29.40
C PHE A 46 40.83 -27.68 -29.07
N LEU A 47 40.64 -28.98 -29.30
CA LEU A 47 39.39 -29.66 -28.92
C LEU A 47 39.13 -29.59 -27.42
N HIS A 48 40.15 -29.75 -26.57
CA HIS A 48 40.00 -29.55 -25.13
C HIS A 48 39.60 -28.13 -24.75
N ALA A 49 40.24 -27.12 -25.36
CA ALA A 49 39.88 -25.73 -25.10
C ALA A 49 38.44 -25.39 -25.53
N LEU A 50 37.96 -25.97 -26.63
CA LEU A 50 36.56 -25.83 -27.05
C LEU A 50 35.61 -26.54 -26.08
N ASP A 51 35.95 -27.75 -25.63
CA ASP A 51 35.17 -28.48 -24.63
C ASP A 51 35.09 -27.71 -23.31
N ASP A 52 36.20 -27.15 -22.84
CA ASP A 52 36.25 -26.36 -21.61
C ASP A 52 35.36 -25.10 -21.72
N LEU A 53 35.38 -24.43 -22.87
CA LEU A 53 34.51 -23.27 -23.13
C LEU A 53 33.03 -23.66 -23.14
N HIS A 54 32.68 -24.76 -23.81
CA HIS A 54 31.31 -25.28 -23.84
C HIS A 54 30.82 -25.68 -22.44
N GLN A 55 31.68 -26.30 -21.63
CA GLN A 55 31.37 -26.65 -20.24
C GLN A 55 31.13 -25.39 -19.40
N TRP A 56 31.97 -24.37 -19.57
CA TRP A 56 31.82 -23.11 -18.85
C TRP A 56 30.52 -22.40 -19.21
N ASP A 57 30.20 -22.26 -20.50
CA ASP A 57 28.94 -21.68 -20.99
C ASP A 57 27.72 -22.44 -20.45
N PHE A 58 27.79 -23.78 -20.41
CA PHE A 58 26.73 -24.61 -19.86
C PHE A 58 26.51 -24.35 -18.36
N ILE A 59 27.60 -24.25 -17.58
CA ILE A 59 27.52 -23.96 -16.13
C ILE A 59 26.93 -22.57 -15.90
N GLN A 60 27.39 -21.56 -16.64
CA GLN A 60 26.89 -20.19 -16.53
C GLN A 60 25.41 -20.12 -16.90
N HIS A 61 25.02 -20.69 -18.04
CA HIS A 61 23.64 -20.69 -18.49
C HIS A 61 22.72 -21.41 -17.49
N LYS A 62 23.16 -22.55 -16.94
CA LYS A 62 22.43 -23.25 -15.89
C LYS A 62 22.29 -22.40 -14.62
N GLY A 63 23.34 -21.68 -14.22
CA GLY A 63 23.30 -20.74 -13.10
C GLY A 63 22.26 -19.64 -13.30
N MET A 64 22.29 -18.97 -14.45
CA MET A 64 21.32 -17.93 -14.80
C MET A 64 19.88 -18.46 -14.84
N LEU A 65 19.65 -19.68 -15.37
CA LEU A 65 18.32 -20.28 -15.41
C LEU A 65 17.78 -20.56 -14.00
N ASN A 66 18.62 -21.06 -13.10
CA ASN A 66 18.24 -21.30 -11.70
C ASN A 66 17.90 -19.99 -10.98
N GLU A 67 18.70 -18.94 -11.19
CA GLU A 67 18.44 -17.62 -10.61
C GLU A 67 17.12 -17.04 -11.14
N ARG A 68 16.88 -17.14 -12.45
CA ARG A 68 15.64 -16.69 -13.08
C ARG A 68 14.42 -17.43 -12.52
N GLU A 69 14.52 -18.74 -12.32
CA GLU A 69 13.43 -19.52 -11.73
C GLU A 69 13.19 -19.13 -10.26
N GLY A 70 14.26 -18.92 -9.49
CA GLY A 70 14.16 -18.43 -8.11
C GLY A 70 13.54 -17.03 -8.01
N LEU A 71 13.85 -16.14 -8.96
CA LEU A 71 13.21 -14.82 -9.06
C LEU A 71 11.72 -14.94 -9.39
N ARG A 72 11.35 -15.80 -10.35
CA ARG A 72 9.95 -16.04 -10.72
C ARG A 72 9.14 -16.55 -9.52
N ALA A 73 9.66 -17.52 -8.78
CA ALA A 73 9.01 -18.06 -7.59
C ALA A 73 8.79 -17.00 -6.50
N ARG A 74 9.79 -16.12 -6.27
CA ARG A 74 9.66 -14.99 -5.35
C ARG A 74 8.63 -13.97 -5.82
N SER A 75 8.61 -13.65 -7.12
CA SER A 75 7.60 -12.75 -7.72
C SER A 75 6.18 -13.25 -7.51
N ALA A 76 5.94 -14.54 -7.82
CA ALA A 76 4.63 -15.16 -7.64
C ALA A 76 4.16 -15.11 -6.17
N THR A 77 5.09 -15.33 -5.22
CA THR A 77 4.78 -15.24 -3.79
C THR A 77 4.39 -13.82 -3.38
N LEU A 78 5.13 -12.80 -3.86
CA LEU A 78 4.82 -11.40 -3.57
C LEU A 78 3.48 -10.98 -4.16
N GLU A 79 3.16 -11.42 -5.38
CA GLU A 79 1.87 -11.18 -6.02
C GLU A 79 0.72 -11.78 -5.21
N GLN A 80 0.87 -13.02 -4.74
CA GLN A 80 -0.13 -13.67 -3.88
C GLN A 80 -0.32 -12.91 -2.56
N GLN A 81 0.76 -12.49 -1.91
CA GLN A 81 0.69 -11.71 -0.67
C GLN A 81 0.00 -10.36 -0.90
N ARG A 82 0.34 -9.67 -2.00
CA ARG A 82 -0.28 -8.41 -2.39
C ARG A 82 -1.78 -8.57 -2.58
N GLU A 83 -2.22 -9.60 -3.30
CA GLU A 83 -3.65 -9.83 -3.52
C GLU A 83 -4.38 -10.18 -2.20
N SER A 84 -3.75 -10.98 -1.33
CA SER A 84 -4.28 -11.26 0.01
C SER A 84 -4.45 -9.98 0.84
N TRP A 85 -3.47 -9.07 0.82
CA TRP A 85 -3.58 -7.79 1.51
C TRP A 85 -4.66 -6.89 0.91
N LYS A 86 -4.76 -6.84 -0.42
CA LYS A 86 -5.79 -6.07 -1.11
C LYS A 86 -7.19 -6.55 -0.74
N VAL A 87 -7.44 -7.86 -0.75
CA VAL A 87 -8.73 -8.43 -0.35
C VAL A 87 -9.05 -8.08 1.11
N ARG A 88 -8.08 -8.21 2.02
CA ARG A 88 -8.28 -7.84 3.43
C ARG A 88 -8.57 -6.36 3.63
N ALA A 89 -7.87 -5.49 2.91
CA ALA A 89 -8.11 -4.05 2.96
C ALA A 89 -9.53 -3.71 2.46
N LEU A 90 -9.93 -4.27 1.32
CA LEU A 90 -11.28 -4.07 0.78
C LEU A 90 -12.38 -4.59 1.72
N MET A 91 -12.17 -5.75 2.35
CA MET A 91 -13.11 -6.25 3.35
C MET A 91 -13.20 -5.33 4.57
N ALA A 92 -12.06 -4.82 5.07
CA ALA A 92 -12.05 -3.89 6.19
C ALA A 92 -12.74 -2.56 5.83
N GLU A 93 -12.53 -2.04 4.62
CA GLU A 93 -13.23 -0.86 4.11
C GLU A 93 -14.74 -1.09 4.02
N ALA A 94 -15.17 -2.25 3.50
CA ALA A 94 -16.59 -2.60 3.44
C ALA A 94 -17.23 -2.71 4.84
N GLN A 95 -16.54 -3.35 5.78
CA GLN A 95 -16.99 -3.45 7.17
C GLN A 95 -17.12 -2.07 7.84
N LEU A 96 -16.19 -1.15 7.57
CA LEU A 96 -16.25 0.22 8.08
C LEU A 96 -17.45 0.98 7.48
N LEU A 97 -17.69 0.82 6.18
CA LEU A 97 -18.87 1.39 5.53
C LEU A 97 -20.18 0.83 6.09
N GLU A 98 -20.25 -0.48 6.36
CA GLU A 98 -21.43 -1.10 7.00
C GLU A 98 -21.62 -0.63 8.45
N ALA A 99 -20.54 -0.52 9.22
CA ALA A 99 -20.58 -0.05 10.62
C ALA A 99 -20.99 1.44 10.71
N THR A 100 -20.60 2.25 9.74
CA THR A 100 -21.04 3.66 9.65
C THR A 100 -22.44 3.82 9.07
N ALA A 101 -22.93 2.84 8.30
CA ALA A 101 -24.29 2.82 7.74
C ALA A 101 -25.36 2.31 8.73
N LYS A 102 -25.01 1.44 9.69
CA LYS A 102 -25.90 1.00 10.79
C LYS A 102 -25.82 1.97 11.99
N PRO A 103 -26.92 2.15 12.75
CA PRO A 103 -27.61 3.43 12.96
C PRO A 103 -26.78 4.48 13.72
N VAL A 104 -25.97 5.25 12.97
CA VAL A 104 -25.52 6.59 13.41
C VAL A 104 -26.70 7.55 13.58
N SER A 105 -27.89 7.21 13.05
CA SER A 105 -29.11 8.01 13.14
C SER A 105 -29.52 8.36 14.58
N GLU A 106 -29.63 7.38 15.48
CA GLU A 106 -30.13 7.62 16.84
C GLU A 106 -29.09 8.31 17.73
N VAL A 107 -27.83 7.86 17.68
CA VAL A 107 -26.74 8.49 18.46
C VAL A 107 -26.45 9.90 17.98
N ARG A 108 -26.49 10.16 16.66
CA ARG A 108 -26.31 11.52 16.11
C ARG A 108 -27.51 12.41 16.41
N ALA A 109 -28.74 11.90 16.31
CA ALA A 109 -29.93 12.65 16.69
C ALA A 109 -29.93 13.02 18.18
N GLN A 110 -29.51 12.09 19.05
CA GLN A 110 -29.37 12.31 20.49
C GLN A 110 -28.25 13.32 20.82
N ASN A 111 -27.12 13.24 20.13
CA ASN A 111 -26.03 14.22 20.30
C ASN A 111 -26.46 15.62 19.83
N VAL A 112 -27.26 15.72 18.76
CA VAL A 112 -27.77 17.01 18.26
C VAL A 112 -28.87 17.58 19.18
N SER A 113 -29.73 16.75 19.79
CA SER A 113 -30.68 17.21 20.80
C SER A 113 -29.97 17.66 22.08
N ASP A 114 -28.93 16.94 22.51
CA ASP A 114 -28.15 17.28 23.71
C ASP A 114 -27.39 18.61 23.55
N VAL A 115 -26.80 18.88 22.38
CA VAL A 115 -26.13 20.16 22.09
C VAL A 115 -27.12 21.33 22.05
N ARG A 116 -28.31 21.12 21.45
CA ARG A 116 -29.38 22.16 21.41
C ARG A 116 -29.92 22.45 22.81
N TYR A 117 -30.14 21.42 23.61
CA TYR A 117 -30.59 21.55 25.00
C TYR A 117 -29.54 22.29 25.86
N ALA A 118 -28.27 21.92 25.78
CA ALA A 118 -27.19 22.60 26.50
C ALA A 118 -27.07 24.09 26.10
N SER A 119 -27.25 24.40 24.82
CA SER A 119 -27.24 25.77 24.31
C SER A 119 -28.42 26.60 24.84
N LEU A 120 -29.62 26.02 24.87
CA LEU A 120 -30.81 26.65 25.43
C LEU A 120 -30.66 26.89 26.95
N LYS A 121 -30.19 25.88 27.69
CA LYS A 121 -29.92 25.98 29.13
C LYS A 121 -28.93 27.12 29.42
N ARG A 122 -27.85 27.22 28.64
CA ARG A 122 -26.86 28.30 28.76
C ARG A 122 -27.46 29.68 28.45
N PHE A 123 -28.31 29.78 27.45
CA PHE A 123 -29.01 31.03 27.11
C PHE A 123 -29.93 31.50 28.25
N LEU A 124 -30.73 30.58 28.80
CA LEU A 124 -31.64 30.86 29.92
C LEU A 124 -30.88 31.30 31.16
N ALA A 125 -29.80 30.60 31.53
CA ALA A 125 -28.92 31.01 32.62
C ALA A 125 -28.38 32.44 32.38
N LYS A 126 -27.87 32.75 31.18
CA LYS A 126 -27.32 34.09 30.90
C LYS A 126 -28.38 35.21 31.00
N ARG A 127 -29.65 34.93 30.66
CA ARG A 127 -30.71 35.95 30.58
C ARG A 127 -31.47 36.17 31.89
N PHE A 128 -31.62 35.11 32.69
CA PHE A 128 -32.53 35.10 33.84
C PHE A 128 -31.83 34.82 35.17
N HIS A 129 -30.54 34.44 35.16
CA HIS A 129 -29.81 34.21 36.41
C HIS A 129 -29.72 35.49 37.24
N PRO A 130 -30.00 35.43 38.56
CA PRO A 130 -30.07 36.60 39.44
C PRO A 130 -28.77 37.42 39.50
N ASP A 131 -27.62 36.78 39.25
CA ASP A 131 -26.30 37.43 39.29
C ASP A 131 -25.85 38.07 37.96
N TYR A 132 -26.51 37.76 36.83
CA TYR A 132 -26.02 38.16 35.49
C TYR A 132 -26.79 39.31 34.84
N ALA A 133 -27.94 39.74 35.39
CA ALA A 133 -28.74 40.82 34.82
C ALA A 133 -28.87 41.98 35.81
N ALA A 134 -28.40 43.17 35.40
CA ALA A 134 -28.56 44.43 36.12
C ALA A 134 -30.03 44.93 36.07
N ALA A 135 -30.97 44.12 36.56
CA ALA A 135 -32.38 44.50 36.71
C ALA A 135 -32.59 45.15 38.09
N GLN A 136 -33.28 46.29 38.12
CA GLN A 136 -33.63 47.00 39.36
C GLN A 136 -35.15 46.94 39.60
N GLY A 137 -35.56 46.85 40.88
CA GLY A 137 -36.97 46.86 41.28
C GLY A 137 -37.75 45.59 40.92
N ILE A 138 -38.98 45.76 40.44
CA ILE A 138 -39.96 44.68 40.17
C ILE A 138 -39.46 43.69 39.12
N GLU A 139 -38.68 44.15 38.13
CA GLU A 139 -38.12 43.30 37.08
C GLU A 139 -37.19 42.22 37.65
N LYS A 140 -36.43 42.54 38.71
CA LYS A 140 -35.58 41.56 39.40
C LYS A 140 -36.40 40.47 40.06
N ILE A 141 -37.52 40.84 40.68
CA ILE A 141 -38.44 39.90 41.35
C ILE A 141 -39.07 38.98 40.29
N VAL A 142 -39.61 39.54 39.21
CA VAL A 142 -40.25 38.77 38.14
C VAL A 142 -39.25 37.83 37.46
N ARG A 143 -38.03 38.29 37.13
CA ARG A 143 -36.99 37.44 36.55
C ARG A 143 -36.54 36.33 37.50
N ASN A 144 -36.45 36.61 38.79
CA ASN A 144 -36.08 35.62 39.80
C ASN A 144 -37.13 34.53 39.94
N GLU A 145 -38.42 34.87 39.94
CA GLU A 145 -39.50 33.88 39.99
C GLU A 145 -39.57 33.06 38.69
N ILE A 146 -39.43 33.71 37.52
CA ILE A 146 -39.32 33.00 36.24
C ILE A 146 -38.12 32.06 36.22
N PHE A 147 -36.97 32.49 36.76
CA PHE A 147 -35.78 31.66 36.83
C PHE A 147 -36.00 30.43 37.71
N LYS A 148 -36.59 30.56 38.90
CA LYS A 148 -36.87 29.42 39.80
C LYS A 148 -37.78 28.38 39.13
N GLU A 149 -38.86 28.84 38.50
CA GLU A 149 -39.84 27.98 37.83
C GLU A 149 -39.18 27.21 36.66
N ILE A 150 -38.51 27.93 35.76
CA ILE A 150 -37.87 27.33 34.59
C ILE A 150 -36.69 26.45 35.00
N TRP A 151 -35.88 26.89 35.97
CA TRP A 151 -34.68 26.16 36.37
C TRP A 151 -35.01 24.88 37.14
N GLY A 152 -36.05 24.90 37.99
CA GLY A 152 -36.56 23.68 38.64
C GLY A 152 -37.00 22.62 37.63
N GLU A 153 -37.63 23.05 36.53
CA GLU A 153 -38.04 22.14 35.46
C GLU A 153 -36.84 21.64 34.63
N VAL A 154 -35.85 22.50 34.36
CA VAL A 154 -34.58 22.09 33.73
C VAL A 154 -33.86 21.04 34.57
N GLU A 155 -33.76 21.24 35.89
CA GLU A 155 -33.13 20.28 36.80
C GLU A 155 -33.90 18.95 36.87
N ARG A 156 -35.24 19.00 36.86
CA ARG A 156 -36.08 17.80 36.79
C ARG A 156 -35.81 16.99 35.51
N LEU A 157 -35.71 17.67 34.36
CA LEU A 157 -35.38 17.04 33.08
C LEU A 157 -33.96 16.48 33.04
N ASP A 158 -32.99 17.17 33.64
CA ASP A 158 -31.61 16.69 33.77
C ASP A 158 -31.53 15.42 34.65
N GLN A 159 -32.25 15.39 35.77
CA GLN A 159 -32.31 14.22 36.66
C GLN A 159 -32.99 13.03 35.96
N ALA A 160 -34.09 13.28 35.25
CA ALA A 160 -34.77 12.24 34.47
C ALA A 160 -33.85 11.70 33.36
N GLY A 161 -33.16 12.58 32.62
CA GLY A 161 -32.22 12.18 31.57
C GLY A 161 -30.97 11.46 32.10
N ALA A 162 -30.44 11.86 33.25
CA ALA A 162 -29.30 11.20 33.89
C ALA A 162 -29.65 9.78 34.38
N GLY A 163 -30.85 9.59 34.92
CA GLY A 163 -31.36 8.27 35.32
C GLY A 163 -31.48 7.30 34.14
N THR A 164 -32.02 7.77 33.01
CA THR A 164 -32.15 6.97 31.79
C THR A 164 -30.79 6.62 31.16
N ARG A 165 -29.85 7.58 31.13
CA ARG A 165 -28.47 7.33 30.62
C ARG A 165 -27.69 6.33 31.48
N ALA A 166 -27.80 6.43 32.81
CA ALA A 166 -27.14 5.51 33.74
C ALA A 166 -27.73 4.09 33.75
N ALA A 167 -29.00 3.94 33.34
CA ALA A 167 -29.62 2.63 33.13
C ALA A 167 -29.18 2.01 31.79
N ALA A 168 -29.14 2.80 30.71
CA ALA A 168 -28.67 2.36 29.40
C ALA A 168 -27.19 1.92 29.42
N SER A 169 -26.33 2.67 30.13
CA SER A 169 -24.91 2.32 30.26
C SER A 169 -24.67 1.03 31.07
N ARG A 170 -25.51 0.74 32.07
CA ARG A 170 -25.43 -0.51 32.85
C ARG A 170 -25.89 -1.73 32.05
N SER A 171 -26.90 -1.57 31.19
CA SER A 171 -27.37 -2.64 30.31
C SER A 171 -26.35 -2.99 29.22
N SER A 172 -25.55 -2.02 28.76
CA SER A 172 -24.49 -2.23 27.76
C SER A 172 -23.23 -2.88 28.32
N ALA A 173 -23.01 -2.87 29.64
CA ALA A 173 -21.83 -3.45 30.29
C ALA A 173 -22.05 -4.90 30.77
N ALA A 174 -23.29 -5.39 30.72
CA ALA A 174 -23.70 -6.74 31.15
C ALA A 174 -23.99 -7.68 29.97
N ALA A 175 -23.67 -7.26 28.73
CA ALA A 175 -23.83 -8.04 27.50
C ALA A 175 -22.46 -8.37 26.90
#